data_AF-A0A8B6HDQ7-F1
#
_entry.id   AF-A0A8B6HDQ7-F1
#
_cell.length_a   1.000
_cell.length_b   1.000
_cell.length_c   1.000
_cell.angle_alpha   90.00
_cell.angle_beta   90.00
_cell.angle_gamma   90.00
#
_symmetry.space_group_name_H-M   'P 1'
#
loop_
_entity.id
_entity.type
_entity.pdbx_description
1 polymer ?
#
loop_
_entity_poly.entity_id
_entity_poly.type
_entity_poly.pdbx_seq_one_letter_code
_entity_poly.pdbx_strand_id
1 'polypeptide(L)'
;MFVDSEQIEVKYHVRIPTITKCPGKHEYIAGVDSSITLTCTSDGNPKPIYHWYKDNHDDSISNGENFTLMNINTTDSGLYTCNVSNTINGLTFTEAA
;
A
#
# COMPACT_ATOMS: atom_id res chain seq x y z
N MET A 1 11.92 10.76 48.25
CA MET A 1 11.10 9.56 47.97
C MET A 1 10.82 9.62 46.48
N PHE A 2 11.51 8.79 45.69
CA PHE A 2 11.42 8.80 44.23
C PHE A 2 10.14 8.07 43.83
N VAL A 3 9.32 8.69 42.98
CA VAL A 3 8.14 8.02 42.42
C VAL A 3 8.67 7.01 41.42
N ASP A 4 8.45 5.72 41.66
CA ASP A 4 8.74 4.67 40.69
C ASP A 4 7.98 5.01 39.40
N SER A 5 8.73 5.24 38.33
CA SER A 5 8.16 5.43 37.00
C SER A 5 7.51 4.11 36.58
N GLU A 6 6.18 4.02 36.66
CA GLU A 6 5.43 2.89 36.10
C GLU A 6 5.74 2.78 34.60
N GLN A 7 6.54 1.77 34.23
CA GLN A 7 6.78 1.45 32.83
C GLN A 7 5.76 0.41 32.38
N ILE A 8 5.06 0.70 31.28
CA ILE A 8 4.11 -0.22 30.66
C ILE A 8 4.83 -1.01 29.56
N GLU A 9 4.95 -2.32 29.73
CA GLU A 9 5.48 -3.22 28.69
C GLU A 9 4.37 -3.51 27.66
N VAL A 10 4.49 -2.95 26.46
CA VAL A 10 3.57 -3.23 25.34
C VAL A 10 4.11 -4.42 24.54
N LYS A 11 3.42 -5.56 24.62
CA LYS A 11 3.70 -6.76 23.79
C LYS A 11 2.82 -6.74 22.55
N TYR A 12 3.43 -6.82 21.37
CA TYR A 12 2.69 -6.96 20.11
C TYR A 12 3.29 -8.09 19.26
N HIS A 13 2.45 -8.70 18.44
CA HIS A 13 2.90 -9.71 17.48
C HIS A 13 3.29 -9.02 16.17
N VAL A 14 4.54 -9.19 15.78
CA VAL A 14 5.06 -8.78 14.49
C VAL A 14 4.45 -9.63 13.38
N ARG A 15 4.01 -8.99 12.30
CA ARG A 15 3.48 -9.64 11.10
C ARG A 15 4.02 -8.95 9.86
N ILE A 16 4.62 -9.73 8.96
CA ILE A 16 5.07 -9.25 7.66
C ILE A 16 3.85 -8.76 6.85
N PRO A 17 4.02 -7.73 6.00
CA PRO A 17 2.92 -7.29 5.14
C PRO A 17 2.59 -8.42 4.17
N THR A 18 1.30 -8.76 4.10
CA THR A 18 0.76 -9.68 3.09
C THR A 18 -0.41 -9.04 2.37
N ILE A 19 -0.32 -8.84 1.05
CA ILE A 19 -1.37 -8.25 0.23
C ILE A 19 -2.57 -9.20 0.25
N THR A 20 -3.64 -8.79 0.93
CA THR A 20 -4.87 -9.57 1.09
C THR A 20 -5.93 -9.21 0.05
N LYS A 21 -5.92 -7.96 -0.39
CA LYS A 21 -6.78 -7.47 -1.47
C LYS A 21 -5.95 -6.55 -2.32
N CYS A 22 -5.97 -6.80 -3.61
CA CYS A 22 -5.48 -5.89 -4.61
C CYS A 22 -6.32 -6.19 -5.86
N PRO A 23 -6.49 -5.25 -6.80
CA PRO A 23 -7.00 -5.58 -8.12
C PRO A 23 -5.96 -6.42 -8.87
N GLY A 24 -5.65 -7.62 -8.38
CA GLY A 24 -4.65 -8.51 -8.97
C GLY A 24 -5.13 -8.97 -10.33
N LYS A 25 -4.29 -8.77 -11.37
CA LYS A 25 -4.45 -9.27 -12.75
C LYS A 25 -5.85 -9.11 -13.38
N HIS A 26 -6.63 -8.12 -12.97
CA HIS A 26 -7.90 -7.81 -13.62
C HIS A 26 -7.71 -6.61 -14.52
N GLU A 27 -7.87 -6.83 -15.83
CA GLU A 27 -8.03 -5.74 -16.79
C GLU A 27 -9.26 -4.93 -16.38
N TYR A 28 -9.06 -3.66 -16.07
CA TYR A 28 -10.16 -2.76 -15.79
C TYR A 28 -10.44 -1.92 -17.02
N ILE A 29 -11.62 -2.08 -17.60
CA ILE A 29 -12.07 -1.28 -18.75
C ILE A 29 -12.90 -0.12 -18.20
N ALA A 30 -12.30 1.05 -18.15
CA ALA A 30 -12.97 2.29 -17.78
C ALA A 30 -13.34 3.10 -19.03
N GLY A 31 -14.47 3.81 -18.97
CA GLY A 31 -14.86 4.75 -20.02
C GLY A 31 -14.05 6.04 -19.93
N VAL A 32 -13.90 6.75 -21.05
CA VAL A 32 -13.35 8.11 -21.05
C VAL A 32 -14.22 9.01 -20.16
N ASP A 33 -13.59 9.92 -19.42
CA ASP A 33 -14.22 10.82 -18.43
C ASP A 33 -14.81 10.12 -17.20
N SER A 34 -14.63 8.79 -17.07
CA SER A 34 -15.00 8.06 -15.85
C SER A 34 -13.91 8.17 -14.77
N SER A 35 -14.22 7.69 -13.56
CA SER A 35 -13.28 7.62 -12.44
C SER A 35 -13.24 6.20 -11.90
N ILE A 36 -12.05 5.73 -11.55
CA ILE A 36 -11.82 4.39 -11.00
C ILE A 36 -10.97 4.52 -9.73
N THR A 37 -11.29 3.72 -8.72
CA THR A 37 -10.48 3.59 -7.51
C THR A 37 -9.85 2.20 -7.47
N LEU A 38 -8.52 2.16 -7.50
CA LEU A 38 -7.72 0.97 -7.24
C LEU A 38 -7.48 0.87 -5.73
N THR A 39 -7.79 -0.28 -5.15
CA THR A 39 -7.63 -0.52 -3.71
C THR A 39 -6.66 -1.66 -3.47
N CYS A 40 -5.58 -1.41 -2.74
CA CYS A 40 -4.73 -2.44 -2.19
C CYS A 40 -4.74 -2.41 -0.67
N THR A 41 -4.95 -3.56 -0.06
CA THR A 41 -4.90 -3.77 1.39
C THR A 41 -3.90 -4.86 1.70
N SER A 42 -3.12 -4.62 2.74
CA SER A 42 -2.15 -5.56 3.25
C SER A 42 -2.37 -5.77 4.74
N ASP A 43 -2.19 -7.01 5.17
CA ASP A 43 -2.26 -7.40 6.57
C ASP A 43 -0.84 -7.47 7.13
N GLY A 44 -0.35 -6.38 7.73
CA GLY A 44 0.98 -6.32 8.36
C GLY A 44 0.96 -5.56 9.69
N ASN A 45 1.90 -5.91 10.57
CA ASN A 45 2.13 -5.24 11.85
C ASN A 45 3.65 -5.14 12.11
N PRO A 46 4.28 -3.94 12.14
CA PRO A 46 3.71 -2.59 12.13
C PRO A 46 2.87 -2.22 10.90
N LYS A 47 2.14 -1.10 10.97
CA LYS A 47 1.24 -0.67 9.89
C LYS A 47 2.02 -0.56 8.57
N PRO A 48 1.61 -1.26 7.50
CA PRO A 48 2.30 -1.18 6.22
C PRO A 48 2.13 0.18 5.55
N ILE A 49 3.12 0.52 4.72
CA ILE A 49 3.16 1.70 3.87
C ILE A 49 2.90 1.26 2.44
N TYR A 50 2.11 2.03 1.70
CA TYR A 50 1.64 1.71 0.36
C TYR A 50 2.18 2.72 -0.64
N HIS A 51 2.73 2.23 -1.74
CA HIS A 51 3.21 3.01 -2.86
C HIS A 51 2.60 2.48 -4.16
N TRP A 52 2.07 3.37 -4.98
CA TRP A 52 1.55 3.05 -6.30
C TRP A 52 2.53 3.48 -7.38
N TYR A 53 2.67 2.65 -8.40
CA TYR A 53 3.53 2.88 -9.55
C TYR A 53 2.74 2.64 -10.83
N LYS A 54 3.08 3.39 -11.90
CA LYS A 54 2.54 3.17 -13.24
C LYS A 54 3.67 2.71 -14.16
N ASP A 55 3.42 1.69 -14.96
CA ASP A 55 4.32 1.20 -16.02
C ASP A 55 5.76 0.91 -15.55
N ASN A 56 5.93 0.44 -14.31
CA ASN A 56 7.22 0.20 -13.66
C ASN A 56 8.14 1.43 -13.58
N HIS A 57 7.57 2.64 -13.55
CA HIS A 57 8.34 3.85 -13.28
C HIS A 57 8.91 3.80 -11.85
N ASP A 58 10.12 4.35 -11.65
CA ASP A 58 10.80 4.35 -10.34
C ASP A 58 10.11 5.27 -9.33
N ASP A 59 9.39 6.29 -9.82
CA ASP A 59 8.69 7.27 -8.99
C ASP A 59 7.27 6.79 -8.62
N SER A 60 6.94 6.88 -7.33
CA SER A 60 5.59 6.60 -6.86
C SER A 60 4.61 7.68 -7.34
N ILE A 61 3.51 7.28 -7.97
CA ILE A 61 2.45 8.19 -8.42
C ILE A 61 1.47 8.54 -7.29
N SER A 62 1.38 7.70 -6.26
CA SER A 62 0.49 7.89 -5.11
C SER A 62 0.91 7.05 -3.92
N ASN A 63 0.44 7.46 -2.74
CA ASN A 63 0.67 6.77 -1.48
C ASN A 63 -0.66 6.49 -0.80
N GLY A 64 -0.78 5.31 -0.20
CA GLY A 64 -1.97 4.88 0.54
C GLY A 64 -2.69 3.69 -0.09
N GLU A 65 -3.63 3.12 0.67
CA GLU A 65 -4.38 1.92 0.30
C GLU A 65 -5.24 2.11 -0.96
N ASN A 66 -5.73 3.33 -1.20
CA ASN A 66 -6.60 3.64 -2.33
C ASN A 66 -5.95 4.67 -3.25
N PHE A 67 -5.90 4.36 -4.54
CA PHE A 67 -5.50 5.28 -5.60
C PHE A 67 -6.68 5.52 -6.54
N THR A 68 -7.07 6.78 -6.73
CA THR A 68 -8.20 7.13 -7.60
C THR A 68 -7.71 7.88 -8.82
N LEU A 69 -8.03 7.35 -10.01
CA LEU A 69 -7.89 8.08 -11.26
C LEU A 69 -9.22 8.75 -11.58
N MET A 70 -9.18 10.06 -11.85
CA MET A 70 -10.34 10.86 -12.20
C MET A 70 -10.21 11.34 -13.65
N ASN A 71 -11.34 11.47 -14.35
CA ASN A 71 -11.38 11.94 -15.74
C ASN A 71 -10.44 11.14 -16.65
N ILE A 72 -10.56 9.82 -16.59
CA ILE A 72 -9.68 8.87 -17.29
C ILE A 72 -9.70 9.15 -18.80
N ASN A 73 -8.52 9.12 -19.42
CA ASN A 73 -8.33 9.23 -20.85
C ASN A 73 -7.40 8.12 -21.38
N THR A 74 -7.14 8.12 -22.69
CA THR A 74 -6.34 7.08 -23.35
C THR A 74 -4.89 7.00 -22.86
N THR A 75 -4.34 8.08 -22.30
CA THR A 75 -2.97 8.12 -21.76
C THR A 75 -2.87 7.51 -20.36
N ASP A 76 -3.99 7.35 -19.66
CA ASP A 76 -4.05 6.69 -18.35
C ASP A 76 -3.99 5.16 -18.45
N SER A 77 -4.09 4.61 -19.66
CA SER A 77 -3.82 3.20 -19.89
C SER A 77 -2.40 2.85 -19.46
N GLY A 78 -2.26 1.77 -18.70
CA GLY A 78 -0.97 1.30 -18.20
C GLY A 78 -1.11 0.24 -17.11
N LEU A 79 0.03 -0.29 -16.68
CA LEU A 79 0.09 -1.24 -15.57
C LEU A 79 0.24 -0.47 -14.25
N TYR A 80 -0.71 -0.62 -13.35
CA TYR A 80 -0.68 -0.02 -12.02
C TYR A 80 -0.28 -1.06 -10.97
N THR A 81 0.90 -0.88 -10.38
CA THR A 81 1.48 -1.80 -9.39
C THR A 81 1.37 -1.17 -8.01
N CYS A 82 0.86 -1.92 -7.04
CA CYS A 82 0.93 -1.52 -5.63
C CYS A 82 2.07 -2.26 -4.96
N ASN A 83 3.01 -1.50 -4.39
CA ASN A 83 4.06 -2.01 -3.54
C ASN A 83 3.73 -1.65 -2.09
N VAL A 84 3.73 -2.66 -1.24
CA VAL A 84 3.49 -2.53 0.18
C VAL A 84 4.75 -2.89 0.94
N SER A 85 5.15 -2.04 1.88
CA SER A 85 6.34 -2.25 2.69
C SER A 85 6.08 -2.05 4.18
N ASN A 86 6.82 -2.77 5.00
CA ASN A 86 6.80 -2.60 6.45
C ASN A 86 8.20 -2.87 7.01
N THR A 87 8.66 -2.03 7.94
CA THR A 87 9.95 -2.18 8.59
C THR A 87 9.78 -2.75 9.99
N ILE A 88 10.37 -3.92 10.23
CA ILE A 88 10.33 -4.66 11.48
C ILE A 88 11.77 -4.77 11.98
N ASN A 89 12.06 -4.20 13.16
CA ASN A 89 13.38 -4.28 13.79
C ASN A 89 14.55 -3.88 12.85
N GLY A 90 14.32 -2.89 11.96
CA GLY A 90 15.30 -2.45 10.97
C GLY A 90 15.37 -3.27 9.68
N LEU A 91 14.60 -4.35 9.57
CA LEU A 91 14.45 -5.13 8.34
C LEU A 91 13.21 -4.65 7.58
N THR A 92 13.38 -4.29 6.32
CA THR A 92 12.26 -3.90 5.45
C THR A 92 11.75 -5.11 4.68
N PHE A 93 10.48 -5.41 4.85
CA PHE A 93 9.75 -6.43 4.10
C PHE A 93 8.88 -5.73 3.07
N THR A 94 8.93 -6.19 1.82
CA THR A 94 8.18 -5.61 0.70
C THR A 94 7.41 -6.70 -0.03
N GLU A 95 6.23 -6.35 -0.53
CA GLU A 95 5.44 -7.20 -1.40
C GLU A 95 4.76 -6.32 -2.46
N ALA A 96 4.72 -6.79 -3.70
CA ALA A 96 4.08 -6.10 -4.80
C ALA A 96 3.03 -7.01 -5.46
N ALA A 97 1.95 -6.40 -5.93
CA ALA A 97 0.85 -7.06 -6.65
C ALA A 97 0.87 -6.78 -8.15
#